data_AF-A0A524H539-F1
#
_entry.id   AF-A0A524H539-F1
#
_cell.length_a   1.000
_cell.length_b   1.000
_cell.length_c   1.000
_cell.angle_alpha   90.00
_cell.angle_beta   90.00
_cell.angle_gamma   90.00
#
_symmetry.space_group_name_H-M   'P 1'
#
loop_
_entity.id
_entity.type
_entity.pdbx_description
1 polymer ?
#
loop_
_entity_poly.entity_id
_entity_poly.type
_entity_poly.pdbx_seq_one_letter_code
_entity_poly.pdbx_strand_id
1 'polypeptide(L)'
;MRSPIHLTLAMALLLTVGCRLESHPPPGVPADEAAIRSAVAAWPAKAEPWAQVLRADIRQDRDLASAWVVTSPPSNEPQGERRTLFVLRRDAAGWTVEYHGSPTRLRP
;
A
#
# COMPACT_ATOMS: atom_id res chain seq x y z
N MET A 1 32.35 3.54 38.92
CA MET A 1 32.36 3.93 37.49
C MET A 1 31.25 3.15 36.79
N ARG A 2 30.08 3.76 36.58
CA ARG A 2 28.91 3.11 35.97
C ARG A 2 29.03 3.21 34.45
N SER A 3 29.00 2.06 33.78
CA SER A 3 29.30 1.91 32.36
C SER A 3 28.23 2.62 31.49
N PRO A 4 28.62 3.50 30.54
CA PRO A 4 27.67 4.24 29.68
C PRO A 4 27.02 3.37 28.59
N ILE A 5 27.45 2.12 28.44
CA ILE A 5 27.05 1.21 27.35
C ILE A 5 25.55 0.81 27.45
N HIS A 6 25.00 0.78 28.66
CA HIS A 6 23.59 0.41 28.85
C HIS A 6 22.62 1.50 28.37
N LEU A 7 23.03 2.77 28.37
CA LEU A 7 22.17 3.89 27.97
C LEU A 7 21.99 3.91 26.44
N THR A 8 23.05 3.62 25.69
CA THR A 8 23.05 3.60 24.22
C THR A 8 22.23 2.43 23.67
N LEU A 9 22.31 1.25 24.31
CA LEU A 9 21.56 0.07 23.88
C LEU A 9 20.05 0.24 24.15
N ALA A 10 19.67 0.82 25.28
CA ALA A 10 18.28 1.08 25.63
C ALA A 10 17.62 2.09 24.67
N MET A 11 18.37 3.10 24.24
CA MET A 11 17.87 4.10 23.29
C MET A 11 17.73 3.55 21.87
N ALA A 12 18.61 2.61 21.45
CA ALA A 12 18.49 1.91 20.18
C ALA A 12 17.28 0.95 20.13
N LEU A 13 16.91 0.32 21.25
CA LEU A 13 15.73 -0.55 21.33
C LEU A 13 14.40 0.23 21.32
N LEU A 14 14.38 1.47 21.83
CA LEU A 14 13.18 2.31 21.85
C LEU A 14 12.82 2.86 20.45
N LEU A 15 13.80 2.99 19.56
CA LEU A 15 13.58 3.49 18.18
C LEU A 15 13.03 2.41 17.22
N THR A 16 13.11 1.13 17.57
CA THR A 16 12.49 0.04 16.77
C THR A 16 11.03 -0.23 17.15
N VAL A 17 10.53 0.39 18.22
CA VAL A 17 9.08 0.58 18.47
C VAL A 17 8.57 1.77 17.64
N GLY A 18 9.13 1.93 16.44
CA GLY A 18 8.69 2.90 15.45
C GLY A 18 7.35 2.46 14.90
N CYS A 19 6.33 3.26 15.19
CA CYS A 19 5.14 3.43 14.37
C CYS A 19 4.50 2.14 13.84
N ARG A 20 4.04 1.25 14.72
CA ARG A 20 3.04 0.28 14.29
C ARG A 20 1.73 1.05 14.14
N LEU A 21 1.42 1.46 12.91
CA LEU A 21 0.11 2.01 12.55
C LEU A 21 -0.93 0.96 12.97
N GLU A 22 -1.61 1.17 14.10
CA GLU A 22 -2.72 0.34 14.53
C GLU A 22 -3.86 0.51 13.53
N SER A 23 -3.84 -0.35 12.52
CA SER A 23 -5.03 -0.62 11.73
C SER A 23 -6.10 -1.09 12.70
N HIS A 24 -7.24 -0.41 12.67
CA HIS A 24 -8.48 -0.85 13.30
C HIS A 24 -9.44 -1.24 12.17
N PRO A 25 -9.22 -2.39 11.49
CA PRO A 25 -10.16 -2.83 10.49
C PRO A 25 -11.46 -3.22 11.20
N PRO A 26 -12.63 -2.89 10.65
CA PRO A 26 -13.87 -3.50 11.14
C PRO A 26 -13.75 -5.04 11.11
N PRO A 27 -14.41 -5.75 12.04
CA PRO A 27 -14.33 -7.20 12.11
C PRO A 27 -14.75 -7.84 10.78
N GLY A 28 -13.87 -8.68 10.20
CA GLY A 28 -14.07 -9.36 8.90
C GLY A 28 -13.10 -8.94 7.77
N VAL A 29 -12.30 -7.90 7.97
CA VAL A 29 -11.49 -7.24 6.91
C VAL A 29 -10.08 -7.82 6.62
N PRO A 30 -9.34 -8.51 7.52
CA PRO A 30 -7.92 -8.82 7.26
C PRO A 30 -7.66 -9.75 6.06
N ALA A 31 -8.56 -10.71 5.81
CA ALA A 31 -8.38 -11.67 4.71
C ALA A 31 -8.62 -11.02 3.33
N ASP A 32 -9.60 -10.12 3.24
CA ASP A 32 -9.95 -9.46 1.98
C ASP A 32 -8.98 -8.33 1.66
N GLU A 33 -8.46 -7.59 2.64
CA GLU A 33 -7.46 -6.53 2.37
C GLU A 33 -6.18 -7.11 1.75
N ALA A 34 -5.70 -8.25 2.25
CA ALA A 34 -4.53 -8.93 1.68
C ALA A 34 -4.78 -9.38 0.24
N ALA A 35 -5.97 -9.91 -0.05
CA ALA A 35 -6.36 -10.32 -1.40
C ALA A 35 -6.48 -9.11 -2.35
N ILE A 36 -7.11 -8.02 -1.90
CA ILE A 36 -7.19 -6.76 -2.66
C ILE A 36 -5.78 -6.22 -2.92
N ARG A 37 -4.91 -6.19 -1.91
CA ARG A 37 -3.52 -5.75 -2.04
C ARG A 37 -2.74 -6.60 -3.05
N SER A 38 -2.95 -7.92 -3.03
CA SER A 38 -2.34 -8.84 -4.00
C SER A 38 -2.84 -8.57 -5.43
N ALA A 39 -4.16 -8.44 -5.63
CA ALA A 39 -4.75 -8.13 -6.93
C ALA A 39 -4.25 -6.79 -7.48
N VAL A 40 -4.18 -5.77 -6.62
CA VAL A 40 -3.66 -4.44 -6.95
C VAL A 40 -2.18 -4.47 -7.28
N ALA A 41 -1.35 -5.25 -6.57
CA ALA A 41 0.10 -5.36 -6.85
C ALA A 41 0.41 -6.19 -8.10
N ALA A 42 -0.45 -7.15 -8.46
CA ALA A 42 -0.31 -7.93 -9.68
C ALA A 42 -0.53 -7.08 -10.95
N TRP A 43 -1.34 -6.02 -10.86
CA TRP A 43 -1.58 -5.12 -11.99
C TRP A 43 -0.34 -4.35 -12.46
N PRO A 44 0.38 -3.58 -11.61
CA PRO A 44 1.58 -2.87 -12.04
C PRO A 44 2.66 -3.86 -12.45
N ALA A 45 2.81 -5.02 -11.80
CA ALA A 45 3.75 -6.05 -12.26
C ALA A 45 3.54 -6.47 -13.74
N LYS A 46 2.30 -6.37 -14.25
CA LYS A 46 1.95 -6.63 -15.65
C LYS A 46 2.02 -5.39 -16.55
N ALA A 47 1.47 -4.25 -16.09
CA ALA A 47 1.29 -3.05 -16.91
C ALA A 47 2.49 -2.09 -16.85
N GLU A 48 3.17 -2.07 -15.71
CA GLU A 48 4.30 -1.20 -15.38
C GLU A 48 5.36 -2.03 -14.63
N PRO A 49 6.06 -2.98 -15.29
CA PRO A 49 6.99 -3.90 -14.62
C PRO A 49 8.18 -3.18 -13.98
N TRP A 50 8.43 -1.93 -14.38
CA TRP A 50 9.39 -1.02 -13.75
C TRP A 50 8.85 -0.40 -12.46
N ALA A 51 7.59 -0.56 -12.08
CA ALA A 51 7.00 0.16 -10.97
C ALA A 51 7.07 -0.66 -9.67
N GLN A 52 7.57 -0.05 -8.60
CA GLN A 52 7.42 -0.52 -7.22
C GLN A 52 6.23 0.20 -6.55
N VAL A 53 5.45 -0.55 -5.76
CA VAL A 53 4.36 0.01 -4.96
C VAL A 53 4.94 0.62 -3.68
N LEU A 54 4.77 1.93 -3.49
CA LEU A 54 5.19 2.65 -2.29
C LEU A 54 4.11 2.67 -1.21
N ARG A 55 2.85 2.87 -1.64
CA ARG A 55 1.69 3.00 -0.74
C ARG A 55 0.44 2.48 -1.42
N ALA A 56 -0.44 1.84 -0.65
CA ALA A 56 -1.78 1.47 -1.08
C ALA A 56 -2.77 1.76 0.05
N ASP A 57 -3.67 2.72 -0.16
CA ASP A 57 -4.80 3.01 0.73
C ASP A 57 -6.04 2.31 0.19
N ILE A 58 -6.53 1.31 0.92
CA ILE A 58 -7.62 0.43 0.49
C ILE A 58 -8.90 0.78 1.27
N ARG A 59 -10.03 0.83 0.56
CA ARG A 59 -11.36 0.85 1.16
C ARG A 59 -12.21 -0.23 0.53
N GLN A 60 -12.83 -1.05 1.35
CA GLN A 60 -13.73 -2.11 0.93
C GLN A 60 -15.15 -1.82 1.41
N ASP A 61 -16.12 -2.10 0.55
CA ASP A 61 -17.54 -2.18 0.85
C ASP A 61 -18.11 -3.45 0.21
N ARG A 62 -18.30 -4.49 1.03
CA ARG A 62 -18.78 -5.82 0.61
C ARG A 62 -17.96 -6.41 -0.55
N ASP A 63 -18.57 -6.49 -1.74
CA ASP A 63 -18.02 -7.02 -2.98
C ASP A 63 -17.35 -5.93 -3.85
N LEU A 64 -17.30 -4.70 -3.38
CA LEU A 64 -16.59 -3.60 -4.03
C LEU A 64 -15.39 -3.16 -3.19
N ALA A 65 -14.32 -2.76 -3.86
CA ALA A 65 -13.18 -2.13 -3.22
C ALA A 65 -12.61 -1.02 -4.09
N SER A 66 -11.99 -0.04 -3.44
CA SER A 66 -11.20 0.99 -4.07
C SER A 66 -9.81 1.01 -3.46
N ALA A 67 -8.79 1.23 -4.29
CA ALA A 67 -7.42 1.35 -3.83
C ALA A 67 -6.74 2.55 -4.47
N TRP A 68 -6.23 3.45 -3.63
CA TRP A 68 -5.32 4.52 -4.05
C TRP A 68 -3.89 4.02 -3.94
N VAL A 69 -3.21 3.89 -5.07
CA VAL A 69 -1.86 3.32 -5.12
C VAL A 69 -0.88 4.38 -5.58
N VAL A 70 0.21 4.49 -4.85
CA VAL A 70 1.38 5.28 -5.25
C VAL A 70 2.45 4.31 -5.71
N THR A 71 2.89 4.44 -6.95
CA THR A 71 4.01 3.71 -7.51
C THR A 71 5.17 4.64 -7.84
N SER A 72 6.39 4.09 -7.85
CA SER A 72 7.57 4.78 -8.35
C SER A 72 8.48 3.82 -9.10
N PRO A 73 9.44 4.30 -9.89
CA PRO A 73 10.50 3.44 -10.40
C PRO A 73 11.41 2.89 -9.28
N PRO A 74 12.07 1.74 -9.46
CA PRO A 74 13.24 1.39 -8.66
C PRO A 74 14.27 2.52 -8.84
N SER A 75 14.88 2.93 -7.74
CA SER A 75 15.74 4.11 -7.59
C SER A 75 16.51 4.55 -8.86
N ASN A 76 16.51 5.86 -9.12
CA ASN A 76 17.25 6.63 -10.15
C ASN A 76 16.56 6.85 -11.50
N GLU A 77 15.32 6.43 -11.72
CA GLU A 77 14.64 6.77 -12.98
C GLU A 77 13.80 8.07 -12.88
N PRO A 78 13.74 8.88 -13.97
CA PRO A 78 13.08 10.18 -13.99
C PRO A 78 11.54 10.15 -14.07
N GLN A 79 10.87 8.98 -14.11
CA GLN A 79 9.41 8.91 -14.30
C GLN A 79 8.61 9.42 -13.08
N GLY A 80 9.24 9.58 -11.91
CA GLY A 80 8.61 10.15 -10.72
C GLY A 80 7.52 9.27 -10.10
N GLU A 81 6.87 9.76 -9.04
CA GLU A 81 5.76 9.05 -8.40
C GLU A 81 4.47 9.14 -9.23
N ARG A 82 3.82 8.00 -9.43
CA ARG A 82 2.51 7.91 -10.09
C ARG A 82 1.44 7.55 -9.08
N ARG A 83 0.27 8.18 -9.21
CA ARG A 83 -0.91 7.85 -8.42
C ARG A 83 -1.95 7.23 -9.34
N THR A 84 -2.49 6.09 -8.92
CA THR A 84 -3.50 5.35 -9.66
C THR A 84 -4.63 4.96 -8.71
N LEU A 85 -5.85 5.30 -9.09
CA LEU A 85 -7.07 4.79 -8.47
C LEU A 85 -7.41 3.46 -9.14
N PHE A 86 -7.62 2.44 -8.33
CA PHE A 86 -8.21 1.16 -8.73
C PHE A 86 -9.61 1.03 -8.15
N VAL A 87 -10.53 0.47 -8.94
CA VAL A 87 -11.81 -0.03 -8.46
C VAL A 87 -11.84 -1.52 -8.77
N LEU A 88 -12.14 -2.32 -7.75
CA LEU A 88 -12.17 -3.77 -7.80
C LEU A 88 -13.56 -4.26 -7.46
N ARG A 89 -13.96 -5.35 -8.12
CA ARG A 89 -15.16 -6.10 -7.77
C ARG A 89 -14.79 -7.54 -7.43
N ARG A 90 -15.46 -8.09 -6.42
CA ARG A 90 -15.34 -9.48 -6.00
C ARG A 90 -16.31 -10.33 -6.79
N ASP A 91 -15.80 -11.39 -7.39
CA ASP A 91 -16.58 -12.46 -7.99
C ASP A 91 -16.21 -13.83 -7.35
N ALA A 92 -16.66 -14.92 -7.97
CA ALA A 92 -16.38 -16.28 -7.49
C ALA A 92 -14.89 -16.66 -7.57
N ALA A 93 -14.10 -16.01 -8.42
CA ALA A 93 -12.66 -16.24 -8.59
C ALA A 93 -11.81 -15.34 -7.68
N GLY A 94 -12.36 -14.24 -7.18
CA GLY A 94 -11.71 -13.34 -6.22
C GLY A 94 -11.91 -11.88 -6.58
N TRP A 95 -10.92 -11.04 -6.25
CA TRP A 95 -10.95 -9.61 -6.54
C TRP A 95 -10.38 -9.33 -7.93
N THR A 96 -11.15 -8.66 -8.77
CA THR A 96 -10.77 -8.29 -10.14
C THR A 96 -10.79 -6.77 -10.28
N VAL A 97 -9.77 -6.21 -10.93
CA VAL A 97 -9.73 -4.77 -11.28
C VAL A 97 -10.71 -4.49 -12.41
N GLU A 98 -11.78 -3.76 -12.15
CA GLU A 98 -12.75 -3.32 -13.17
C GLU A 98 -12.37 -1.97 -13.77
N TYR A 99 -11.78 -1.07 -12.96
CA TYR A 99 -11.32 0.23 -13.43
C TYR A 99 -9.97 0.59 -12.82
N HIS A 100 -9.16 1.27 -13.63
CA HIS A 100 -7.93 1.90 -13.18
C HIS A 100 -7.76 3.24 -13.90
N GLY A 101 -7.23 4.24 -13.19
CA GLY A 101 -6.94 5.53 -13.81
C GLY A 101 -6.12 6.42 -12.91
N SER A 102 -5.26 7.25 -13.52
CA SER A 102 -4.66 8.36 -12.79
C SER A 102 -5.73 9.43 -12.59
N PRO A 103 -5.85 10.02 -11.38
CA PRO A 103 -6.66 11.20 -11.21
C PRO A 103 -6.09 12.29 -12.12
N THR A 104 -6.82 12.60 -13.18
CA THR A 104 -6.51 13.79 -13.96
C THR A 104 -6.70 14.96 -13.01
N ARG A 105 -5.71 15.86 -12.90
CA ARG A 105 -5.98 17.16 -12.28
C ARG A 105 -7.08 17.80 -13.11
N LEU A 106 -8.30 17.85 -12.56
CA LEU A 106 -9.28 18.83 -13.00
C LEU A 106 -8.59 20.18 -12.78
N ARG A 107 -8.17 20.84 -13.86
CA ARG A 107 -7.79 22.24 -13.78
C ARG A 107 -9.04 22.98 -13.27
N PRO A 108 -8.91 23.82 -12.23
CA PRO A 108 -10.00 24.69 -11.82
C PRO A 108 -10.40 25.62 -12.97
#